data_AF-A0A438C3C3-F1
#
_entry.id   AF-A0A438C3C3-F1
#
_cell.length_a   1.000
_cell.length_b   1.000
_cell.length_c   1.000
_cell.angle_alpha   90.00
_cell.angle_beta   90.00
_cell.angle_gamma   90.00
#
_symmetry.space_group_name_H-M   'P 1'
#
loop_
_entity.id
_entity.type
_entity.pdbx_description
1 polymer ?
#
loop_
_entity_poly.entity_id
_entity_poly.type
_entity_poly.pdbx_seq_one_letter_code
_entity_poly.pdbx_strand_id
1 'polypeptide(L)'
;MELKTVQAIAFSSMSAGIIPPEFIRSEKEQPAITTFHGYIPQVPTIDLSDPDEEKLTLGKEFFELPQEEKELYAKSPDSKSIQGYGSKLQKEVEGKKAWVDHLFHNIWPPPAIDYQFWPKKPPTYRAANEEYAKWLQGVADKLFGRLSLGLGLGEGTLKESVGGDELLYLLKINYYPPCPRPDLALGVVAHTDMSAITILIPNEVQGLQVFRDDHWFDVKYISNALVIHVGDQLEILSNGKYKAVLHRTTVNKEKTRMSWPVFLEPPSDQVVGPLPQLVNEENPARYKTKKYSDYVYCKLNKIPQ
;
A
#
# COMPACT_ATOMS: atom_id res chain seq x y z
N MET A 1 -10.42 -27.02 6.16
CA MET A 1 -10.32 -26.13 7.34
C MET A 1 -10.69 -24.74 6.84
N GLU A 2 -11.83 -24.20 7.26
CA GLU A 2 -12.28 -22.85 6.84
C GLU A 2 -11.18 -21.83 7.16
N LEU A 3 -10.86 -21.00 6.17
CA LEU A 3 -9.93 -19.89 6.32
C LEU A 3 -10.62 -18.80 7.15
N LYS A 4 -10.39 -18.79 8.47
CA LYS A 4 -10.89 -17.74 9.35
C LYS A 4 -10.20 -16.41 9.03
N THR A 5 -10.99 -15.34 8.88
CA THR A 5 -10.51 -13.96 8.67
C THR A 5 -9.85 -13.42 9.94
N VAL A 6 -9.01 -12.40 9.80
CA VAL A 6 -8.36 -11.79 10.98
C VAL A 6 -9.40 -11.12 11.86
N GLN A 7 -10.47 -10.53 11.29
CA GLN A 7 -11.59 -9.97 12.03
C GLN A 7 -12.30 -11.02 12.88
N ALA A 8 -12.56 -12.23 12.36
CA ALA A 8 -13.17 -13.32 13.13
C ALA A 8 -12.22 -13.86 14.22
N ILE A 9 -10.92 -13.91 13.94
CA ILE A 9 -9.89 -14.31 14.92
C ILE A 9 -9.81 -13.28 16.04
N ALA A 10 -9.81 -11.99 15.72
CA ALA A 10 -9.79 -10.91 16.70
C ALA A 10 -10.99 -11.01 17.65
N PHE A 11 -12.20 -11.20 17.12
CA PHE A 11 -13.41 -11.34 17.92
C PHE A 11 -13.31 -12.47 18.96
N SER A 12 -12.74 -13.63 18.59
CA SER A 12 -12.57 -14.76 19.50
C SER A 12 -11.36 -14.66 20.43
N SER A 13 -10.31 -13.94 20.03
CA SER A 13 -9.04 -13.86 20.76
C SER A 13 -8.98 -12.73 21.79
N MET A 14 -9.82 -11.69 21.63
CA MET A 14 -9.79 -10.50 22.49
C MET A 14 -10.06 -10.82 23.98
N SER A 15 -10.98 -11.74 24.28
CA SER A 15 -11.30 -12.14 25.66
C SER A 15 -10.18 -12.94 26.32
N ALA A 16 -9.40 -13.68 25.52
CA ALA A 16 -8.31 -14.52 26.02
C ALA A 16 -6.98 -13.78 26.16
N GLY A 17 -6.83 -12.58 25.56
CA GLY A 17 -5.62 -11.77 25.66
C GLY A 17 -4.39 -12.37 24.95
N ILE A 18 -4.59 -13.37 24.08
CA ILE A 18 -3.54 -14.06 23.33
C ILE A 18 -3.78 -13.95 21.83
N ILE A 19 -2.75 -14.16 21.01
CA ILE A 19 -2.87 -14.28 19.55
C ILE A 19 -2.33 -15.63 19.07
N PRO A 20 -2.85 -16.18 17.96
CA PRO A 20 -2.31 -17.42 17.41
C PRO A 20 -0.82 -17.30 17.02
N PRO A 21 -0.01 -18.37 17.15
CA PRO A 21 1.44 -18.34 16.93
C PRO A 21 1.87 -17.90 15.52
N GLU A 22 1.03 -18.10 14.52
CA GLU A 22 1.28 -17.66 13.16
C GLU A 22 1.27 -16.12 13.01
N PHE A 23 0.68 -15.38 13.96
CA PHE A 23 0.70 -13.91 13.95
C PHE A 23 1.90 -13.33 14.72
N ILE A 24 2.47 -14.07 15.67
CA ILE A 24 3.62 -13.64 16.48
C ILE A 24 4.87 -13.48 15.59
N ARG A 25 5.43 -12.28 15.54
CA ARG A 25 6.67 -11.97 14.80
C ARG A 25 7.92 -12.51 15.49
N SER A 26 9.01 -12.64 14.73
CA SER A 26 10.34 -12.85 15.30
C SER A 26 10.76 -11.65 16.17
N GLU A 27 11.62 -11.83 17.16
CA GLU A 27 12.06 -10.73 18.06
C GLU A 27 12.62 -9.52 17.29
N LYS A 28 13.30 -9.77 16.16
CA LYS A 28 13.87 -8.75 15.27
C LYS A 28 12.82 -7.93 14.50
N GLU A 29 11.56 -8.32 14.57
CA GLU A 29 10.45 -7.67 13.87
C GLU A 29 9.34 -7.19 14.80
N GLN A 30 9.36 -7.59 16.09
CA GLN A 30 8.32 -7.24 17.06
C GLN A 30 8.30 -5.74 17.34
N PRO A 31 7.13 -5.07 17.22
CA PRO A 31 7.01 -3.64 17.48
C PRO A 31 7.54 -3.22 18.86
N ALA A 32 7.29 -4.01 19.91
CA ALA A 32 7.73 -3.67 21.27
C ALA A 32 9.25 -3.56 21.45
N ILE A 33 10.03 -4.20 20.59
CA ILE A 33 11.50 -4.19 20.64
C ILE A 33 12.07 -3.19 19.63
N THR A 34 11.43 -3.05 18.49
CA THR A 34 12.01 -2.43 17.29
C THR A 34 11.49 -1.03 16.99
N THR A 35 10.36 -0.63 17.57
CA THR A 35 9.84 0.73 17.41
C THR A 35 10.70 1.72 18.18
N PHE A 36 11.08 2.80 17.50
CA PHE A 36 11.84 3.87 18.12
C PHE A 36 10.91 4.79 18.93
N HIS A 37 11.24 5.00 20.20
CA HIS A 37 10.45 5.83 21.13
C HIS A 37 11.11 7.18 21.48
N GLY A 38 12.22 7.52 20.83
CA GLY A 38 12.89 8.80 21.01
C GLY A 38 12.28 9.93 20.17
N TYR A 39 13.06 10.98 19.89
CA TYR A 39 12.60 12.09 19.05
C TYR A 39 12.27 11.61 17.64
N ILE A 40 11.01 11.78 17.23
CA ILE A 40 10.53 11.36 15.91
C ILE A 40 10.87 12.48 14.90
N PRO A 41 11.81 12.28 13.95
CA PRO A 41 12.01 13.21 12.87
C PRO A 41 10.72 13.30 12.06
N GLN A 42 10.26 14.52 11.81
CA GLN A 42 8.99 14.74 11.12
C GLN A 42 9.09 14.23 9.67
N VAL A 43 8.10 13.45 9.25
CA VAL A 43 7.86 13.21 7.82
C VAL A 43 7.48 14.56 7.20
N PRO A 44 8.15 15.01 6.12
CA PRO A 44 7.85 16.31 5.51
C PRO A 44 6.38 16.41 5.12
N THR A 45 5.72 17.50 5.50
CA THR A 45 4.39 17.86 5.02
C THR A 45 4.55 18.81 3.85
N ILE A 46 4.04 18.43 2.68
CA ILE A 46 4.07 19.25 1.46
C ILE A 46 2.65 19.71 1.18
N ASP A 47 2.46 21.02 1.09
CA ASP A 47 1.18 21.60 0.71
C ASP A 47 1.00 21.57 -0.82
N LEU A 48 -0.09 20.98 -1.29
CA LEU A 48 -0.46 20.86 -2.70
C LEU A 48 -1.76 21.63 -3.05
N SER A 49 -2.24 22.48 -2.13
CA SER A 49 -3.60 23.02 -2.06
C SER A 49 -4.22 23.50 -3.38
N ASP A 50 -5.39 22.90 -3.69
CA ASP A 50 -6.69 23.54 -3.97
C ASP A 50 -7.70 22.83 -3.01
N PRO A 51 -8.66 23.51 -2.35
CA PRO A 51 -9.38 22.97 -1.20
C PRO A 51 -10.66 22.23 -1.59
N ASP A 52 -10.73 20.93 -1.34
CA ASP A 52 -12.01 20.23 -1.26
C ASP A 52 -11.93 19.09 -0.22
N GLU A 53 -12.89 19.10 0.70
CA GLU A 53 -13.01 18.16 1.82
C GLU A 53 -14.26 17.29 1.66
N GLU A 54 -14.07 15.97 1.63
CA GLU A 54 -14.90 14.88 2.19
C GLU A 54 -14.81 13.62 1.32
N LYS A 55 -14.55 12.45 1.96
CA LYS A 55 -15.06 11.08 1.64
C LYS A 55 -14.10 9.97 2.16
N LEU A 56 -14.21 9.59 3.43
CA LEU A 56 -13.46 8.45 4.02
C LEU A 56 -14.29 7.37 4.71
N THR A 57 -15.61 7.32 4.50
CA THR A 57 -16.49 6.41 5.27
C THR A 57 -16.78 5.08 4.58
N LEU A 58 -16.65 4.98 3.24
CA LEU A 58 -17.23 3.85 2.49
C LEU A 58 -16.48 2.53 2.64
N GLY A 59 -15.15 2.55 2.80
CA GLY A 59 -14.41 1.32 3.09
C GLY A 59 -14.77 0.75 4.46
N LYS A 60 -15.02 1.62 5.45
CA LYS A 60 -15.44 1.20 6.79
C LYS A 60 -16.79 0.48 6.72
N GLU A 61 -17.74 1.05 5.99
CA GLU A 61 -19.06 0.45 5.79
C GLU A 61 -18.99 -0.95 5.16
N PHE A 62 -18.11 -1.18 4.17
CA PHE A 62 -17.91 -2.52 3.59
C PHE A 62 -17.38 -3.53 4.62
N PHE A 63 -16.37 -3.17 5.42
CA PHE A 63 -15.78 -4.10 6.40
C PHE A 63 -16.67 -4.33 7.64
N GLU A 64 -17.66 -3.47 7.88
CA GLU A 64 -18.71 -3.63 8.89
C GLU A 64 -19.85 -4.56 8.43
N LEU A 65 -19.90 -4.98 7.15
CA LEU A 65 -20.87 -5.96 6.66
C LEU A 65 -20.65 -7.38 7.27
N PRO A 66 -21.70 -8.22 7.30
CA PRO A 66 -21.60 -9.64 7.61
C PRO A 66 -20.53 -10.35 6.75
N GLN A 67 -19.96 -11.43 7.29
CA GLN A 67 -18.88 -12.17 6.63
C GLN A 67 -19.32 -12.73 5.27
N GLU A 68 -20.55 -13.25 5.17
CA GLU A 68 -21.11 -13.82 3.95
C GLU A 68 -21.20 -12.78 2.82
N GLU A 69 -21.48 -11.52 3.15
CA GLU A 69 -21.55 -10.42 2.18
C GLU A 69 -20.16 -10.02 1.66
N LYS A 70 -19.12 -10.12 2.50
CA LYS A 70 -17.73 -9.83 2.09
C LYS A 70 -17.14 -10.95 1.25
N GLU A 71 -17.50 -12.20 1.55
CA GLU A 71 -17.04 -13.40 0.81
C GLU A 71 -17.51 -13.45 -0.64
N LEU A 72 -18.58 -12.73 -1.00
CA LEU A 72 -19.00 -12.56 -2.39
C LEU A 72 -17.92 -11.93 -3.29
N TYR A 73 -16.97 -11.21 -2.70
CA TYR A 73 -15.86 -10.56 -3.40
C TYR A 73 -14.54 -11.28 -3.17
N ALA A 74 -14.54 -12.45 -2.51
CA ALA A 74 -13.32 -13.15 -2.14
C ALA A 74 -12.52 -13.56 -3.37
N LYS A 75 -11.20 -13.43 -3.26
CA LYS A 75 -10.29 -13.96 -4.28
C LYS A 75 -10.39 -15.49 -4.32
N SER A 76 -10.68 -16.06 -5.48
CA SER A 76 -10.63 -17.51 -5.69
C SER A 76 -9.20 -18.05 -5.48
N PRO A 77 -9.01 -19.21 -4.81
CA PRO A 77 -7.70 -19.81 -4.57
C PRO A 77 -6.85 -20.01 -5.83
N ASP A 78 -7.49 -20.29 -6.97
CA ASP A 78 -6.83 -20.55 -8.26
C ASP A 78 -6.68 -19.29 -9.13
N SER A 79 -7.14 -18.13 -8.64
CA SER A 79 -7.10 -16.88 -9.41
C SER A 79 -5.68 -16.33 -9.54
N LYS A 80 -5.28 -16.09 -10.80
CA LYS A 80 -4.06 -15.33 -11.13
C LYS A 80 -4.20 -13.83 -10.83
N SER A 81 -5.43 -13.32 -10.69
CA SER A 81 -5.69 -11.92 -10.32
C SER A 81 -5.38 -11.68 -8.84
N ILE A 82 -4.88 -10.49 -8.50
CA ILE A 82 -4.71 -10.05 -7.11
C ILE A 82 -5.97 -9.40 -6.53
N GLN A 83 -6.98 -9.12 -7.36
CA GLN A 83 -8.22 -8.45 -6.95
C GLN A 83 -9.13 -9.39 -6.13
N GLY A 84 -9.86 -8.80 -5.20
CA GLY A 84 -10.80 -9.46 -4.30
C GLY A 84 -10.51 -9.24 -2.81
N TYR A 85 -11.46 -9.70 -1.98
CA TYR A 85 -11.38 -9.75 -0.53
C TYR A 85 -10.52 -10.93 -0.06
N GLY A 86 -9.73 -10.73 1.01
CA GLY A 86 -8.96 -11.79 1.63
C GLY A 86 -8.13 -11.36 2.84
N SER A 87 -7.57 -12.33 3.54
CA SER A 87 -6.72 -12.13 4.73
C SER A 87 -5.26 -12.54 4.51
N LYS A 88 -4.95 -13.13 3.35
CA LYS A 88 -3.60 -13.59 3.00
C LYS A 88 -2.93 -12.61 2.05
N LEU A 89 -1.75 -12.13 2.39
CA LEU A 89 -0.87 -11.50 1.42
C LEU A 89 -0.25 -12.58 0.52
N GLN A 90 0.11 -12.20 -0.70
CA GLN A 90 0.47 -13.13 -1.78
C GLN A 90 1.58 -14.14 -1.43
N LYS A 91 2.45 -13.83 -0.44
CA LYS A 91 3.29 -14.82 0.25
C LYS A 91 3.51 -14.48 1.73
N GLU A 92 3.00 -15.36 2.58
CA GLU A 92 3.34 -15.44 4.00
C GLU A 92 4.68 -16.19 4.13
N VAL A 93 5.72 -15.51 4.62
CA VAL A 93 7.05 -16.10 4.83
C VAL A 93 6.98 -17.01 6.06
N GLU A 94 7.52 -18.24 5.97
CA GLU A 94 7.63 -19.17 7.11
C GLU A 94 6.29 -19.49 7.81
N GLY A 95 5.18 -19.43 7.08
CA GLY A 95 3.84 -19.67 7.63
C GLY A 95 3.32 -18.57 8.57
N LYS A 96 3.98 -17.40 8.59
CA LYS A 96 3.61 -16.25 9.42
C LYS A 96 2.60 -15.34 8.70
N LYS A 97 1.49 -15.03 9.37
CA LYS A 97 0.36 -14.25 8.82
C LYS A 97 0.36 -12.80 9.27
N ALA A 98 -0.12 -11.91 8.42
CA ALA A 98 -0.27 -10.50 8.77
C ALA A 98 -1.63 -10.27 9.48
N TRP A 99 -1.69 -9.36 10.45
CA TRP A 99 -2.92 -9.05 11.20
C TRP A 99 -3.80 -8.05 10.43
N VAL A 100 -4.29 -8.45 9.25
CA VAL A 100 -5.05 -7.59 8.34
C VAL A 100 -6.02 -8.40 7.49
N ASP A 101 -7.21 -7.85 7.30
CA ASP A 101 -8.09 -8.21 6.18
C ASP A 101 -8.02 -7.10 5.13
N HIS A 102 -8.16 -7.45 3.86
CA HIS A 102 -8.03 -6.47 2.78
C HIS A 102 -8.97 -6.75 1.61
N LEU A 103 -9.24 -5.70 0.84
CA LEU A 103 -9.93 -5.74 -0.44
C LEU A 103 -9.08 -5.04 -1.50
N PHE A 104 -8.73 -5.75 -2.57
CA PHE A 104 -8.03 -5.18 -3.73
C PHE A 104 -8.96 -5.05 -4.93
N HIS A 105 -8.93 -3.93 -5.63
CA HIS A 105 -9.55 -3.79 -6.95
C HIS A 105 -8.98 -2.59 -7.71
N ASN A 106 -8.95 -2.69 -9.03
CA ASN A 106 -8.55 -1.59 -9.90
C ASN A 106 -9.65 -0.52 -9.93
N ILE A 107 -9.23 0.75 -9.83
CA ILE A 107 -10.09 1.92 -9.94
C ILE A 107 -9.77 2.79 -11.17
N TRP A 108 -8.64 2.54 -11.84
CA TRP A 108 -8.24 3.19 -13.09
C TRP A 108 -7.22 2.30 -13.84
N PRO A 109 -7.14 2.35 -15.19
CA PRO A 109 -8.08 3.01 -16.12
C PRO A 109 -9.38 2.23 -16.30
N PRO A 110 -10.44 2.83 -16.89
CA PRO A 110 -11.74 2.17 -17.04
C PRO A 110 -11.70 0.78 -17.69
N PRO A 111 -10.87 0.50 -18.71
CA PRO A 111 -10.74 -0.85 -19.28
C PRO A 111 -10.16 -1.90 -18.34
N ALA A 112 -9.44 -1.48 -17.29
CA ALA A 112 -8.83 -2.37 -16.30
C ALA A 112 -9.73 -2.62 -15.07
N ILE A 113 -10.88 -1.94 -14.99
CA ILE A 113 -11.83 -2.07 -13.89
C ILE A 113 -12.68 -3.33 -14.08
N ASP A 114 -12.66 -4.18 -13.07
CA ASP A 114 -13.51 -5.35 -13.01
C ASP A 114 -14.51 -5.22 -11.85
N TYR A 115 -15.72 -4.76 -12.19
CA TYR A 115 -16.79 -4.47 -11.23
C TYR A 115 -17.26 -5.70 -10.44
N GLN A 116 -16.87 -6.92 -10.82
CA GLN A 116 -17.19 -8.10 -10.03
C GLN A 116 -16.51 -8.06 -8.65
N PHE A 117 -15.35 -7.40 -8.54
CA PHE A 117 -14.61 -7.24 -7.29
C PHE A 117 -15.00 -5.98 -6.51
N TRP A 118 -15.95 -5.18 -7.02
CA TRP A 118 -16.41 -3.97 -6.36
C TRP A 118 -17.62 -4.23 -5.45
N PRO A 119 -17.55 -3.86 -4.16
CA PRO A 119 -18.69 -3.90 -3.26
C PRO A 119 -19.96 -3.26 -3.85
N LYS A 120 -21.05 -4.04 -3.81
CA LYS A 120 -22.41 -3.56 -4.09
C LYS A 120 -23.06 -2.88 -2.88
N LYS A 121 -22.48 -3.08 -1.69
CA LYS A 121 -22.90 -2.49 -0.42
C LYS A 121 -21.69 -1.78 0.21
N PRO A 122 -21.83 -0.50 0.58
CA PRO A 122 -22.97 0.38 0.33
C PRO A 122 -23.20 0.62 -1.19
N PRO A 123 -24.43 0.91 -1.65
CA PRO A 123 -24.71 1.11 -3.09
C PRO A 123 -23.97 2.33 -3.67
N THR A 124 -23.53 3.25 -2.82
CA THR A 124 -22.72 4.43 -3.16
C THR A 124 -21.24 4.10 -3.42
N TYR A 125 -20.78 2.89 -3.10
CA TYR A 125 -19.37 2.50 -3.19
C TYR A 125 -18.80 2.72 -4.60
N ARG A 126 -19.55 2.34 -5.63
CA ARG A 126 -19.11 2.48 -7.02
C ARG A 126 -18.95 3.95 -7.42
N ALA A 127 -20.01 4.73 -7.27
CA ALA A 127 -20.01 6.14 -7.68
C ALA A 127 -18.88 6.93 -6.97
N ALA A 128 -18.65 6.66 -5.69
CA ALA A 128 -17.60 7.31 -4.94
C ALA A 128 -16.18 6.90 -5.37
N ASN A 129 -15.93 5.63 -5.70
CA ASN A 129 -14.62 5.21 -6.21
C ASN A 129 -14.34 5.76 -7.61
N GLU A 130 -15.35 5.83 -8.48
CA GLU A 130 -15.23 6.47 -9.80
C GLU A 130 -14.91 7.97 -9.68
N GLU A 131 -15.52 8.66 -8.71
CA GLU A 131 -15.21 10.07 -8.44
C GLU A 131 -13.83 10.25 -7.80
N TYR A 132 -13.48 9.42 -6.81
CA TYR A 132 -12.19 9.43 -6.15
C TYR A 132 -11.04 9.18 -7.15
N ALA A 133 -11.20 8.24 -8.09
CA ALA A 133 -10.22 8.00 -9.13
C ALA A 133 -9.92 9.27 -9.96
N LYS A 134 -10.93 10.07 -10.30
CA LYS A 134 -10.75 11.33 -11.05
C LYS A 134 -9.92 12.35 -10.26
N TRP A 135 -10.21 12.49 -8.96
CA TRP A 135 -9.43 13.37 -8.08
C TRP A 135 -7.97 12.91 -7.97
N LEU A 136 -7.76 11.59 -7.83
CA LEU A 136 -6.43 11.01 -7.75
C LEU A 136 -5.59 11.25 -9.00
N GLN A 137 -6.19 11.27 -10.19
CA GLN A 137 -5.46 11.59 -11.43
C GLN A 137 -4.84 12.98 -11.36
N GLY A 138 -5.59 13.98 -10.91
CA GLY A 138 -5.07 15.34 -10.75
C GLY A 138 -3.93 15.44 -9.74
N VAL A 139 -4.01 14.68 -8.65
CA VAL A 139 -2.91 14.57 -7.66
C VAL A 139 -1.70 13.87 -8.27
N ALA A 140 -1.90 12.75 -8.95
CA ALA A 140 -0.85 11.97 -9.60
C ALA A 140 -0.10 12.79 -10.65
N ASP A 141 -0.81 13.49 -11.52
CA ASP A 141 -0.24 14.34 -12.57
C ASP A 141 0.62 15.45 -11.96
N LYS A 142 0.12 16.13 -10.92
CA LYS A 142 0.90 17.14 -10.17
C LYS A 142 2.16 16.51 -9.55
N LEU A 143 2.05 15.35 -8.90
CA LEU A 143 3.18 14.67 -8.26
C LEU A 143 4.24 14.28 -9.29
N PHE A 144 3.87 13.56 -10.35
CA PHE A 144 4.81 13.19 -11.40
C PHE A 144 5.44 14.40 -12.07
N GLY A 145 4.67 15.44 -12.38
CA GLY A 145 5.16 16.70 -12.94
C GLY A 145 6.25 17.33 -12.08
N ARG A 146 5.97 17.51 -10.79
CA ARG A 146 6.94 18.10 -9.83
C ARG A 146 8.17 17.23 -9.62
N LEU A 147 7.99 15.91 -9.55
CA LEU A 147 9.11 14.96 -9.40
C LEU A 147 9.99 14.94 -10.65
N SER A 148 9.42 15.06 -11.85
CA SER A 148 10.21 15.13 -13.09
C SER A 148 11.06 16.40 -13.12
N LEU A 149 10.44 17.54 -12.83
CA LEU A 149 11.13 18.83 -12.79
C LEU A 149 12.21 18.85 -11.69
N GLY A 150 11.96 18.24 -10.54
CA GLY A 150 12.94 18.09 -9.46
C GLY A 150 14.18 17.27 -9.84
N LEU A 151 14.07 16.42 -10.88
CA LEU A 151 15.18 15.67 -11.47
C LEU A 151 15.84 16.40 -12.65
N GLY A 152 15.36 17.58 -13.02
CA GLY A 152 15.81 18.32 -14.22
C GLY A 152 15.30 17.74 -15.53
N LEU A 153 14.17 17.01 -15.50
CA LEU A 153 13.54 16.39 -16.67
C LEU A 153 12.36 17.22 -17.16
N GLY A 154 11.83 16.88 -18.34
CA GLY A 154 10.55 17.41 -18.81
C GLY A 154 9.40 16.96 -17.90
N GLU A 155 8.41 17.82 -17.68
CA GLU A 155 7.33 17.61 -16.69
C GLU A 155 6.64 16.23 -16.82
N GLY A 156 6.33 15.78 -18.05
CA GLY A 156 5.69 14.50 -18.30
C GLY A 156 6.59 13.26 -18.21
N THR A 157 7.92 13.42 -18.15
CA THR A 157 8.88 12.32 -18.39
C THR A 157 8.69 11.13 -17.45
N LEU A 158 8.51 11.36 -16.14
CA LEU A 158 8.32 10.24 -15.21
C LEU A 158 7.00 9.51 -15.45
N LYS A 159 5.89 10.24 -15.65
CA LYS A 159 4.57 9.63 -15.88
C LYS A 159 4.58 8.78 -17.14
N GLU A 160 5.12 9.31 -18.24
CA GLU A 160 5.27 8.58 -19.51
C GLU A 160 6.10 7.30 -19.35
N SER A 161 7.17 7.37 -18.56
CA SER A 161 8.08 6.23 -18.33
C SER A 161 7.46 5.08 -17.53
N VAL A 162 6.39 5.35 -16.78
CA VAL A 162 5.63 4.34 -16.03
C VAL A 162 4.32 3.93 -16.71
N GLY A 163 4.10 4.31 -17.98
CA GLY A 163 2.92 3.90 -18.75
C GLY A 163 1.92 5.02 -19.05
N GLY A 164 2.21 6.27 -18.66
CA GLY A 164 1.40 7.42 -19.04
C GLY A 164 -0.04 7.32 -18.53
N ASP A 165 -1.00 7.41 -19.45
CA ASP A 165 -2.43 7.33 -19.12
C ASP A 165 -2.94 5.89 -18.92
N GLU A 166 -2.12 4.89 -19.28
CA GLU A 166 -2.39 3.46 -19.05
C GLU A 166 -1.94 2.99 -17.65
N LEU A 167 -1.42 3.90 -16.82
CA LEU A 167 -1.02 3.60 -15.45
C LEU A 167 -2.18 3.00 -14.66
N LEU A 168 -1.95 1.89 -13.98
CA LEU A 168 -2.98 1.20 -13.20
C LEU A 168 -3.07 1.82 -11.80
N TYR A 169 -4.30 2.08 -11.34
CA TYR A 169 -4.55 2.55 -9.98
C TYR A 169 -5.22 1.42 -9.25
N LEU A 170 -4.43 0.70 -8.46
CA LEU A 170 -4.90 -0.42 -7.66
C LEU A 170 -5.23 0.09 -6.25
N LEU A 171 -6.52 0.15 -5.92
CA LEU A 171 -6.94 0.44 -4.55
C LEU A 171 -6.84 -0.82 -3.71
N LYS A 172 -6.19 -0.70 -2.55
CA LYS A 172 -6.24 -1.68 -1.47
C LYS A 172 -6.85 -1.05 -0.23
N ILE A 173 -7.99 -1.55 0.20
CA ILE A 173 -8.56 -1.19 1.49
C ILE A 173 -8.02 -2.17 2.53
N ASN A 174 -7.27 -1.67 3.50
CA ASN A 174 -6.78 -2.49 4.62
C ASN A 174 -7.65 -2.25 5.86
N TYR A 175 -8.04 -3.35 6.51
CA TYR A 175 -8.76 -3.38 7.77
C TYR A 175 -7.93 -4.14 8.82
N TYR A 176 -7.50 -3.43 9.85
CA TYR A 176 -6.72 -3.98 10.96
C TYR A 176 -7.60 -4.00 12.21
N PRO A 177 -8.20 -5.15 12.56
CA PRO A 177 -9.01 -5.25 13.76
C PRO A 177 -8.14 -5.08 15.02
N PRO A 178 -8.74 -4.70 16.17
CA PRO A 178 -8.02 -4.65 17.44
C PRO A 178 -7.27 -5.95 17.72
N CYS A 179 -6.02 -5.83 18.16
CA CYS A 179 -5.14 -6.96 18.42
C CYS A 179 -4.85 -7.05 19.92
N PRO A 180 -5.09 -8.19 20.60
CA PRO A 180 -4.83 -8.28 22.04
C PRO A 180 -3.34 -8.20 22.40
N ARG A 181 -2.45 -8.49 21.44
CA ARG A 181 -0.98 -8.43 21.56
C ARG A 181 -0.34 -7.63 20.43
N PRO A 182 -0.59 -6.31 20.37
CA PRO A 182 -0.05 -5.46 19.29
C PRO A 182 1.49 -5.33 19.36
N ASP A 183 2.06 -5.62 20.52
CA ASP A 183 3.49 -5.72 20.78
C ASP A 183 4.18 -6.84 19.99
N LEU A 184 3.43 -7.88 19.60
CA LEU A 184 3.96 -9.08 18.95
C LEU A 184 3.57 -9.23 17.48
N ALA A 185 2.56 -8.50 17.00
CA ALA A 185 1.98 -8.66 15.67
C ALA A 185 2.23 -7.44 14.78
N LEU A 186 2.28 -7.68 13.47
CA LEU A 186 2.27 -6.63 12.45
C LEU A 186 1.03 -6.77 11.59
N GLY A 187 0.40 -5.63 11.27
CA GLY A 187 -0.68 -5.55 10.31
C GLY A 187 -0.16 -5.76 8.89
N VAL A 188 0.99 -5.17 8.56
CA VAL A 188 1.74 -5.46 7.33
C VAL A 188 3.22 -5.48 7.69
N VAL A 189 3.94 -6.49 7.20
CA VAL A 189 5.38 -6.65 7.44
C VAL A 189 6.20 -5.56 6.73
N ALA A 190 7.47 -5.44 7.09
CA ALA A 190 8.39 -4.51 6.45
C ALA A 190 8.49 -4.79 4.93
N HIS A 191 8.25 -3.77 4.11
CA HIS A 191 8.34 -3.84 2.66
C HIS A 191 8.57 -2.47 2.04
N THR A 192 8.96 -2.45 0.76
CA THR A 192 8.83 -1.28 -0.11
C THR A 192 7.72 -1.55 -1.14
N ASP A 193 7.06 -0.50 -1.60
CA ASP A 193 5.97 -0.61 -2.55
C ASP A 193 6.49 -0.84 -3.97
N MET A 194 5.91 -1.83 -4.66
CA MET A 194 6.30 -2.18 -6.03
C MET A 194 5.87 -1.14 -7.06
N SER A 195 4.95 -0.25 -6.70
CA SER A 195 4.39 0.82 -7.52
C SER A 195 5.43 1.89 -7.91
N ALA A 196 5.03 2.86 -8.72
CA ALA A 196 5.79 4.09 -8.91
C ALA A 196 5.57 5.07 -7.74
N ILE A 197 4.30 5.28 -7.38
CA ILE A 197 3.86 6.13 -6.28
C ILE A 197 2.72 5.38 -5.56
N THR A 198 2.65 5.52 -4.23
CA THR A 198 1.45 5.15 -3.46
C THR A 198 0.85 6.40 -2.85
N ILE A 199 -0.45 6.61 -3.08
CA ILE A 199 -1.24 7.67 -2.44
C ILE A 199 -2.11 7.01 -1.39
N LEU A 200 -1.84 7.26 -0.12
CA LEU A 200 -2.48 6.59 1.00
C LEU A 200 -3.29 7.58 1.82
N ILE A 201 -4.55 7.21 2.09
CA ILE A 201 -5.37 7.87 3.10
C ILE A 201 -5.53 6.94 4.31
N PRO A 202 -5.08 7.33 5.52
CA PRO A 202 -5.30 6.57 6.74
C PRO A 202 -6.54 7.09 7.49
N ASN A 203 -7.12 6.26 8.36
CA ASN A 203 -7.97 6.80 9.43
C ASN A 203 -7.10 7.37 10.57
N GLU A 204 -7.74 7.93 11.60
CA GLU A 204 -7.10 8.61 12.72
C GLU A 204 -6.28 7.69 13.65
N VAL A 205 -6.32 6.38 13.43
CA VAL A 205 -5.61 5.39 14.24
C VAL A 205 -4.18 5.22 13.72
N GLN A 206 -3.20 5.58 14.55
CA GLN A 206 -1.78 5.41 14.27
C GLN A 206 -1.43 3.96 13.94
N GLY A 207 -0.41 3.78 13.10
CA GLY A 207 0.14 2.45 12.85
C GLY A 207 1.09 2.35 11.67
N LEU A 208 1.17 3.35 10.79
CA LEU A 208 2.18 3.36 9.75
C LEU A 208 3.55 3.69 10.36
N GLN A 209 4.55 2.87 10.09
CA GLN A 209 5.93 3.11 10.46
C GLN A 209 6.84 3.12 9.23
N VAL A 210 7.79 4.04 9.19
CA VAL A 210 8.84 4.12 8.17
C VAL A 210 10.20 3.82 8.78
N PHE A 211 11.05 3.14 8.02
CA PHE A 211 12.40 2.77 8.44
C PHE A 211 13.39 3.80 7.90
N ARG A 212 14.17 4.41 8.79
CA ARG A 212 15.19 5.39 8.45
C ARG A 212 16.30 5.33 9.48
N ASP A 213 17.55 5.50 9.07
CA ASP A 213 18.71 5.58 9.96
C ASP A 213 18.74 4.43 10.99
N ASP A 214 18.44 3.20 10.54
CA ASP A 214 18.33 1.97 11.34
C ASP A 214 17.21 1.91 12.40
N HIS A 215 16.23 2.81 12.31
CA HIS A 215 15.13 2.92 13.26
C HIS A 215 13.75 2.92 12.59
N TRP A 216 12.75 2.39 13.29
CA TRP A 216 11.34 2.46 12.90
C TRP A 216 10.65 3.65 13.55
N PHE A 217 10.18 4.59 12.74
CA PHE A 217 9.51 5.81 13.19
C PHE A 217 8.02 5.78 12.86
N ASP A 218 7.17 6.14 13.83
CA ASP A 218 5.75 6.33 13.59
C ASP A 218 5.50 7.55 12.69
N VAL A 219 4.67 7.34 11.66
CA VAL A 219 4.18 8.43 10.81
C VAL A 219 2.94 9.01 11.47
N LYS A 220 3.07 10.23 11.99
CA LYS A 220 1.97 10.92 12.66
C LYS A 220 0.80 11.16 11.70
N TYR A 221 -0.39 10.70 12.06
CA TYR A 221 -1.64 11.14 11.45
C TYR A 221 -1.77 12.67 11.42
N ILE A 222 -2.04 13.22 10.24
CA ILE A 222 -2.38 14.62 10.00
C ILE A 222 -3.75 14.63 9.35
N SER A 223 -4.71 15.36 9.94
CA SER A 223 -6.05 15.50 9.38
C SER A 223 -5.97 16.06 7.97
N ASN A 224 -6.75 15.49 7.05
CA ASN A 224 -6.88 15.93 5.65
C ASN A 224 -5.57 15.84 4.83
N ALA A 225 -4.56 15.13 5.31
CA ALA A 225 -3.33 14.90 4.58
C ALA A 225 -3.34 13.55 3.84
N LEU A 226 -2.75 13.56 2.64
CA LEU A 226 -2.38 12.34 1.92
C LEU A 226 -0.96 11.91 2.35
N VAL A 227 -0.77 10.62 2.60
CA VAL A 227 0.56 10.04 2.77
C VAL A 227 1.04 9.56 1.41
N ILE A 228 2.16 10.11 0.94
CA ILE A 228 2.74 9.76 -0.35
C ILE A 228 4.00 8.91 -0.14
N HIS A 229 4.03 7.71 -0.70
CA HIS A 229 5.26 6.91 -0.79
C HIS A 229 5.80 6.94 -2.22
N VAL A 230 7.11 7.10 -2.32
CA VAL A 230 7.87 6.72 -3.52
C VAL A 230 7.97 5.20 -3.53
N GLY A 231 7.54 4.58 -4.63
CA GLY A 231 7.69 3.15 -4.85
C GLY A 231 8.95 2.81 -5.64
N ASP A 232 9.21 1.52 -5.78
CA ASP A 232 10.43 1.00 -6.39
C ASP A 232 10.61 1.46 -7.84
N GLN A 233 9.52 1.60 -8.61
CA GLN A 233 9.66 1.97 -10.03
C GLN A 233 10.21 3.38 -10.19
N LEU A 234 9.86 4.29 -9.27
CA LEU A 234 10.37 5.64 -9.29
C LEU A 234 11.80 5.73 -8.74
N GLU A 235 12.15 4.89 -7.76
CA GLU A 235 13.54 4.71 -7.34
C GLU A 235 14.41 4.22 -8.51
N ILE A 236 13.95 3.21 -9.26
CA ILE A 236 14.63 2.65 -10.43
C ILE A 236 14.80 3.72 -11.52
N LEU A 237 13.72 4.40 -11.92
CA LEU A 237 13.74 5.43 -12.96
C LEU A 237 14.69 6.57 -12.63
N SER A 238 14.68 7.02 -11.37
CA SER A 238 15.51 8.12 -10.89
C SER A 238 16.98 7.72 -10.65
N ASN A 239 17.36 6.47 -10.98
CA ASN A 239 18.65 5.86 -10.67
C ASN A 239 19.03 6.01 -9.19
N GLY A 240 18.03 5.88 -8.31
CA GLY A 240 18.20 5.96 -6.86
C GLY A 240 18.23 7.36 -6.27
N LYS A 241 17.88 8.42 -7.03
CA LYS A 241 17.75 9.79 -6.47
C LYS A 241 16.52 9.91 -5.57
N TYR A 242 15.39 9.36 -6.00
CA TYR A 242 14.23 9.14 -5.11
C TYR A 242 14.33 7.78 -4.45
N LYS A 243 13.85 7.69 -3.21
CA LYS A 243 14.04 6.51 -2.35
C LYS A 243 12.73 5.81 -2.04
N ALA A 244 12.66 4.53 -2.37
CA ALA A 244 11.61 3.65 -1.90
C ALA A 244 11.92 3.25 -0.45
N VAL A 245 11.17 3.82 0.49
CA VAL A 245 11.44 3.64 1.92
C VAL A 245 10.77 2.39 2.44
N LEU A 246 11.54 1.56 3.17
CA LEU A 246 11.00 0.44 3.92
C LEU A 246 9.96 0.94 4.92
N HIS A 247 8.78 0.36 4.90
CA HIS A 247 7.69 0.72 5.79
C HIS A 247 6.93 -0.53 6.25
N ARG A 248 6.23 -0.41 7.37
CA ARG A 248 5.41 -1.48 7.96
C ARG A 248 4.17 -0.90 8.61
N THR A 249 3.23 -1.77 8.97
CA THR A 249 2.04 -1.36 9.72
C THR A 249 1.98 -2.10 11.05
N THR A 250 1.99 -1.35 12.16
CA THR A 250 1.66 -1.85 13.50
C THR A 250 0.14 -1.85 13.70
N VAL A 251 -0.32 -2.57 14.72
CA VAL A 251 -1.74 -2.70 15.06
C VAL A 251 -2.01 -2.12 16.44
N ASN A 252 -3.28 -1.84 16.72
CA ASN A 252 -3.70 -1.22 17.98
C ASN A 252 -4.48 -2.22 18.84
N LYS A 253 -4.44 -2.06 20.16
CA LYS A 253 -5.14 -2.96 21.10
C LYS A 253 -6.64 -2.73 21.19
N GLU A 254 -7.07 -1.49 21.00
CA GLU A 254 -8.42 -1.04 21.33
C GLU A 254 -9.20 -0.60 20.10
N LYS A 255 -8.53 0.02 19.12
CA LYS A 255 -9.16 0.66 17.97
C LYS A 255 -8.85 -0.07 16.68
N THR A 256 -9.87 -0.20 15.83
CA THR A 256 -9.69 -0.65 14.45
C THR A 256 -8.95 0.42 13.65
N ARG A 257 -7.85 0.04 13.01
CA ARG A 257 -7.16 0.89 12.03
C ARG A 257 -7.65 0.56 10.63
N MET A 258 -7.80 1.57 9.78
CA MET A 258 -8.09 1.41 8.36
C MET A 258 -7.20 2.31 7.51
N SER A 259 -6.97 1.90 6.27
CA SER A 259 -6.25 2.72 5.29
C SER A 259 -6.63 2.34 3.87
N TRP A 260 -6.54 3.31 2.96
CA TRP A 260 -6.88 3.20 1.54
C TRP A 260 -5.68 3.59 0.64
N PRO A 261 -4.57 2.85 0.64
CA PRO A 261 -3.51 3.04 -0.36
C PRO A 261 -4.03 2.76 -1.77
N VAL A 262 -3.74 3.68 -2.68
CA VAL A 262 -3.84 3.49 -4.11
C VAL A 262 -2.43 3.42 -4.69
N PHE A 263 -2.11 2.26 -5.25
CA PHE A 263 -0.83 1.98 -5.88
C PHE A 263 -0.92 2.40 -7.35
N LEU A 264 -0.04 3.30 -7.77
CA LEU A 264 0.10 3.71 -9.16
C LEU A 264 1.14 2.82 -9.81
N GLU A 265 0.68 1.75 -10.44
CA GLU A 265 1.50 0.65 -10.97
C GLU A 265 1.64 0.77 -12.49
N PRO A 266 2.85 0.56 -13.04
CA PRO A 266 3.00 0.45 -14.48
C PRO A 266 2.16 -0.69 -15.06
N PRO A 267 1.75 -0.60 -16.34
CA PRO A 267 1.25 -1.74 -17.08
C PRO A 267 2.21 -2.94 -16.97
N SER A 268 1.67 -4.16 -16.94
CA SER A 268 2.43 -5.40 -16.79
C SER A 268 3.62 -5.53 -17.74
N ASP A 269 3.47 -5.08 -18.99
CA ASP A 269 4.50 -5.16 -20.04
C ASP A 269 5.39 -3.91 -20.12
N GLN A 270 5.13 -2.88 -19.29
CA GLN A 270 5.95 -1.66 -19.27
C GLN A 270 7.38 -2.01 -18.88
N VAL A 271 8.33 -1.57 -19.69
CA VAL A 271 9.76 -1.75 -19.44
C VAL A 271 10.26 -0.55 -18.64
N VAL A 272 10.75 -0.82 -17.42
CA VAL A 272 11.22 0.21 -16.48
C VAL A 272 12.70 -0.01 -16.20
N GLY A 273 13.48 1.07 -16.21
CA GLY A 273 14.91 1.08 -15.93
C GLY A 273 15.40 2.51 -15.66
N PRO A 274 16.68 2.71 -15.27
CA PRO A 274 17.23 4.04 -15.05
C PRO A 274 17.07 4.93 -16.27
N LEU A 275 16.57 6.15 -16.07
CA LEU A 275 16.42 7.11 -17.16
C LEU A 275 17.80 7.50 -17.71
N PRO A 276 18.03 7.42 -19.04
CA PRO A 276 19.33 7.73 -19.64
C PRO A 276 19.86 9.12 -19.26
N GLN A 277 18.97 10.10 -19.10
CA GLN A 277 19.27 11.47 -18.71
C GLN A 277 19.90 11.57 -17.30
N LEU A 278 19.72 10.55 -16.47
CA LEU A 278 20.21 10.48 -15.09
C LEU A 278 21.39 9.53 -14.93
N VAL A 279 21.89 8.94 -16.01
CA VAL A 279 23.02 8.01 -16.03
C VAL A 279 24.20 8.66 -16.73
N ASN A 280 25.35 8.68 -16.07
CA ASN A 280 26.62 9.18 -16.62
C ASN A 280 27.81 8.50 -15.92
N GLU A 281 29.04 8.91 -16.24
CA GLU A 281 30.25 8.33 -15.65
C GLU A 281 30.32 8.48 -14.11
N GLU A 282 29.79 9.58 -13.57
CA GLU A 282 29.77 9.86 -12.13
C GLU A 282 28.57 9.18 -11.42
N ASN A 283 27.50 8.88 -12.15
CA ASN A 283 26.30 8.20 -11.67
C ASN A 283 25.93 7.04 -12.61
N PRO A 284 26.69 5.93 -12.60
CA PRO A 284 26.41 4.79 -13.47
C PRO A 284 25.06 4.14 -13.13
N ALA A 285 24.52 3.36 -14.07
CA ALA A 285 23.24 2.67 -13.86
C ALA A 285 23.31 1.70 -12.68
N ARG A 286 22.47 1.93 -11.67
CA ARG A 286 22.41 1.14 -10.42
C ARG A 286 21.40 0.00 -10.48
N TYR A 287 20.47 0.06 -11.43
CA TYR A 287 19.36 -0.87 -11.57
C TYR A 287 19.31 -1.43 -12.99
N LYS A 288 18.82 -2.67 -13.14
CA LYS A 288 18.61 -3.30 -14.44
C LYS A 288 17.27 -2.90 -15.02
N THR A 289 17.24 -2.63 -16.32
CA THR A 289 16.01 -2.45 -17.09
C THR A 289 15.28 -3.78 -17.25
N LYS A 290 13.98 -3.84 -16.94
CA LYS A 290 13.13 -5.03 -17.10
C LYS A 290 11.66 -4.69 -17.20
N LYS A 291 10.85 -5.67 -17.63
CA LYS A 291 9.38 -5.54 -17.60
C LYS A 291 8.88 -5.47 -16.16
N TYR A 292 7.83 -4.70 -15.93
CA TYR A 292 7.22 -4.55 -14.60
C TYR A 292 6.73 -5.90 -14.04
N SER A 293 6.08 -6.73 -14.86
CA SER A 293 5.68 -8.09 -14.46
C SER A 293 6.84 -8.98 -14.06
N ASP A 294 7.96 -8.92 -14.79
CA ASP A 294 9.17 -9.64 -14.41
C ASP A 294 9.69 -9.13 -13.07
N TYR A 295 9.77 -7.81 -12.86
CA TYR A 295 10.14 -7.22 -11.57
C TYR A 295 9.25 -7.73 -10.43
N VAL A 296 7.93 -7.65 -10.59
CA VAL A 296 6.94 -8.08 -9.58
C VAL A 296 7.11 -9.57 -9.27
N TYR A 297 7.22 -10.42 -10.30
CA TYR A 297 7.46 -11.84 -10.10
C TYR A 297 8.74 -12.07 -9.31
N CYS A 298 9.80 -11.40 -9.70
CA CYS A 298 11.13 -11.62 -9.19
C CYS A 298 11.22 -11.12 -7.71
N LYS A 299 10.59 -9.98 -7.38
CA LYS A 299 10.43 -9.49 -5.99
C LYS A 299 9.55 -10.38 -5.13
N LEU A 300 8.38 -10.82 -5.60
CA LEU A 300 7.51 -11.76 -4.89
C LEU A 300 8.17 -13.13 -4.65
N ASN A 301 9.09 -13.53 -5.52
CA ASN A 301 9.83 -14.80 -5.39
C ASN A 301 11.19 -14.64 -4.69
N LYS A 302 11.51 -13.45 -4.17
CA LYS A 302 12.83 -13.14 -3.55
C LYS A 302 14.00 -13.53 -4.45
N ILE A 303 13.80 -13.43 -5.77
CA ILE A 303 14.85 -13.69 -6.77
C ILE A 303 15.70 -12.41 -6.85
N PRO A 304 17.04 -12.52 -6.79
CA PRO A 304 17.93 -11.36 -6.92
C PRO A 304 17.66 -10.57 -8.22
N GLN A 305 17.58 -9.23 -8.10
CA GLN A 305 17.23 -8.34 -9.22
C GLN A 305 18.42 -7.93 -10.08
#